data_AF-A0A3D3LGE4-F1
#
_entry.id   AF-A0A3D3LGE4-F1
#
_cell.length_a   1.000
_cell.length_b   1.000
_cell.length_c   1.000
_cell.angle_alpha   90.00
_cell.angle_beta   90.00
_cell.angle_gamma   90.00
#
_symmetry.space_group_name_H-M   'P 1'
#
loop_
_entity.id
_entity.type
_entity.pdbx_description
1 polymer ?
#
loop_
_entity_poly.entity_id
_entity_poly.type
_entity_poly.pdbx_seq_one_letter_code
_entity_poly.pdbx_strand_id
1 'polypeptide(L)'
;MTFQFAAHGEDAGRFKLTARASELDPRAREHPEIDFVFSKDGKPQDVQNASVDPRVPMRGKLVVWLMGHNDALFERLNSYGLHAIQVHYANKWFGILKPEDRLARGRVRLEAATGRDVSAQLQIPQPDGMMERAFQFVKWLDKENPAGKWGQFISGDGTGIRWDKVIISGSSHGSTTAARFAKEVAVDRVVMLCGPRDQEQDWQALPSATDPRRYFGFSHVLDGGWTGDHYCRSWELLGMHEFGPIVTVDNAAPPYENSRRLISAADVGGDAGKAHGAVTPGKSSPKADDGTLLYEAVWKYLYTHPVELVGQPGQPDPDCQKEHPLPR
;
A
#
# COMPACT_ATOMS: atom_id res chain seq x y z
N MET A 1 -32.91 9.14 -15.20
CA MET A 1 -31.74 8.77 -14.39
C MET A 1 -30.53 9.38 -15.06
N THR A 2 -30.02 10.45 -14.48
CA THR A 2 -28.91 11.24 -15.03
C THR A 2 -27.62 10.50 -14.67
N PHE A 3 -26.92 9.95 -15.66
CA PHE A 3 -25.59 9.39 -15.47
C PHE A 3 -24.67 10.53 -15.00
N GLN A 4 -24.08 10.39 -13.81
CA GLN A 4 -23.07 11.32 -13.33
C GLN A 4 -21.83 11.10 -14.20
N PHE A 5 -21.54 12.08 -15.06
CA PHE A 5 -20.40 12.07 -15.96
C PHE A 5 -19.09 11.87 -15.18
N ALA A 6 -18.19 11.03 -15.72
CA ALA A 6 -16.81 10.97 -15.30
C ALA A 6 -16.23 12.39 -15.30
N ALA A 7 -15.75 12.87 -14.16
CA ALA A 7 -15.06 14.15 -14.09
C ALA A 7 -13.63 13.95 -14.62
N HIS A 8 -13.44 14.17 -15.93
CA HIS A 8 -12.12 14.26 -16.52
C HIS A 8 -11.50 15.61 -16.12
N GLY A 9 -10.65 15.58 -15.08
CA GLY A 9 -9.75 16.70 -14.82
C GLY A 9 -8.54 16.59 -15.75
N GLU A 10 -8.54 17.30 -16.87
CA GLU A 10 -7.35 17.49 -17.71
C GLU A 10 -6.40 18.49 -17.05
N ASP A 11 -5.73 18.07 -15.98
CA ASP A 11 -4.56 18.80 -15.51
C ASP A 11 -3.35 18.26 -16.28
N ALA A 12 -2.92 19.02 -17.29
CA ALA A 12 -1.68 18.83 -18.02
C ALA A 12 -1.40 17.40 -18.52
N GLY A 13 -2.31 16.75 -19.26
CA GLY A 13 -2.03 15.49 -20.00
C GLY A 13 -1.94 14.19 -19.18
N ARG A 14 -2.10 14.25 -17.86
CA ARG A 14 -2.30 13.10 -16.97
C ARG A 14 -3.79 12.76 -16.92
N PHE A 15 -4.17 11.50 -17.13
CA PHE A 15 -5.54 11.06 -16.94
C PHE A 15 -5.82 10.80 -15.46
N LYS A 16 -6.93 11.34 -14.96
CA LYS A 16 -7.53 11.00 -13.67
C LYS A 16 -8.93 10.47 -13.93
N LEU A 17 -9.22 9.29 -13.40
CA LEU A 17 -10.51 8.63 -13.56
C LEU A 17 -11.06 8.22 -12.20
N THR A 18 -12.37 8.35 -12.06
CA THR A 18 -13.09 7.93 -10.86
C THR A 18 -14.33 7.14 -11.24
N ALA A 19 -14.63 6.11 -10.47
CA ALA A 19 -15.87 5.34 -10.61
C ALA A 19 -16.30 4.81 -9.24
N ARG A 20 -17.61 4.59 -9.05
CA ARG A 20 -18.14 4.04 -7.80
C ARG A 20 -18.05 2.52 -7.81
N ALA A 21 -17.55 1.94 -6.72
CA ALA A 21 -17.38 0.50 -6.60
C ALA A 21 -18.71 -0.27 -6.76
N SER A 22 -19.81 0.30 -6.25
CA SER A 22 -21.17 -0.25 -6.38
C SER A 22 -21.76 -0.16 -7.78
N GLU A 23 -21.29 0.78 -8.62
CA GLU A 23 -21.70 0.90 -10.02
C GLU A 23 -20.93 -0.06 -10.93
N LEU A 24 -19.67 -0.35 -10.59
CA LEU A 24 -18.84 -1.29 -11.35
C LEU A 24 -19.18 -2.75 -11.04
N ASP A 25 -19.59 -3.05 -9.81
CA ASP A 25 -19.98 -4.39 -9.40
C ASP A 25 -21.27 -4.35 -8.55
N PRO A 26 -22.42 -4.76 -9.09
CA PRO A 26 -23.70 -4.75 -8.35
C PRO A 26 -23.74 -5.77 -7.20
N ARG A 27 -22.75 -6.67 -7.08
CA ARG A 27 -22.63 -7.61 -5.96
C ARG A 27 -22.00 -6.96 -4.72
N ALA A 28 -21.43 -5.77 -4.87
CA ALA A 28 -20.88 -4.94 -3.82
C ALA A 28 -21.86 -4.74 -2.66
N ARG A 29 -21.37 -4.80 -1.42
CA ARG A 29 -22.20 -4.53 -0.24
C ARG A 29 -21.58 -3.50 0.70
N GLU A 30 -22.47 -2.80 1.41
CA GLU A 30 -22.11 -2.00 2.57
C GLU A 30 -21.90 -2.92 3.78
N HIS A 31 -21.07 -2.47 4.72
CA HIS A 31 -20.80 -3.07 6.03
C HIS A 31 -20.98 -1.96 7.09
N PRO A 32 -22.22 -1.54 7.42
CA PRO A 32 -22.48 -0.42 8.32
C PRO A 32 -21.89 -0.57 9.73
N GLU A 33 -21.72 -1.81 10.19
CA GLU A 33 -21.11 -2.19 11.47
C GLU A 33 -19.66 -1.71 11.62
N ILE A 34 -18.99 -1.40 10.51
CA ILE A 34 -17.65 -0.81 10.47
C ILE A 34 -17.64 0.59 9.85
N ASP A 35 -18.79 1.26 9.72
CA ASP A 35 -18.94 2.54 8.99
C ASP A 35 -18.40 2.46 7.56
N PHE A 36 -18.51 1.28 6.91
CA PHE A 36 -18.18 1.10 5.50
C PHE A 36 -19.48 1.13 4.70
N VAL A 37 -19.85 2.34 4.28
CA VAL A 37 -21.09 2.63 3.55
C VAL A 37 -20.75 3.19 2.17
N PHE A 38 -21.69 3.16 1.24
CA PHE A 38 -21.56 3.71 -0.11
C PHE A 38 -21.99 5.17 -0.20
N SER A 39 -22.78 5.64 0.76
CA SER A 39 -23.17 7.05 0.85
C SER A 39 -23.22 7.49 2.31
N LYS A 40 -22.75 8.71 2.58
CA LYS A 40 -22.82 9.36 3.89
C LYS A 40 -23.08 10.84 3.68
N ASP A 41 -24.08 11.38 4.35
CA ASP A 41 -24.50 12.79 4.23
C ASP A 41 -24.75 13.22 2.77
N GLY A 42 -25.34 12.32 1.97
CA GLY A 42 -25.63 12.55 0.55
C GLY A 42 -24.41 12.50 -0.38
N LYS A 43 -23.22 12.13 0.12
CA LYS A 43 -21.98 12.05 -0.66
C LYS A 43 -21.57 10.58 -0.89
N PRO A 44 -21.23 10.19 -2.13
CA PRO A 44 -20.62 8.91 -2.41
C PRO A 44 -19.36 8.68 -1.58
N GLN A 45 -19.27 7.51 -0.94
CA GLN A 45 -18.11 7.08 -0.15
C GLN A 45 -17.31 5.99 -0.87
N ASP A 46 -17.94 5.28 -1.81
CA ASP A 46 -17.36 4.16 -2.53
C ASP A 46 -16.63 4.56 -3.83
N VAL A 47 -16.14 5.79 -3.88
CA VAL A 47 -15.39 6.30 -5.04
C VAL A 47 -14.01 5.67 -5.07
N GLN A 48 -13.68 5.09 -6.22
CA GLN A 48 -12.37 4.56 -6.57
C GLN A 48 -11.65 5.56 -7.46
N ASN A 49 -10.32 5.64 -7.35
CA ASN A 49 -9.51 6.65 -8.03
C ASN A 49 -8.41 5.96 -8.85
N ALA A 50 -8.20 6.40 -10.08
CA ALA A 50 -7.15 5.91 -10.96
C ALA A 50 -6.41 7.07 -11.63
N SER A 51 -5.11 6.87 -11.89
CA SER A 51 -4.33 7.84 -12.67
C SER A 51 -3.21 7.21 -13.49
N VAL A 52 -2.96 7.78 -14.67
CA VAL A 52 -1.89 7.41 -15.59
C VAL A 52 -1.47 8.63 -16.41
N ASP A 53 -0.17 8.78 -16.68
CA ASP A 53 0.34 9.76 -17.64
C ASP A 53 0.93 9.04 -18.86
N PRO A 54 0.23 9.03 -20.01
CA PRO A 54 0.70 8.32 -21.21
C PRO A 54 1.87 9.01 -21.91
N ARG A 55 2.26 10.23 -21.51
CA ARG A 55 3.40 10.97 -22.08
C ARG A 55 4.72 10.52 -21.48
N VAL A 56 4.67 9.91 -20.29
CA VAL A 56 5.83 9.30 -19.64
C VAL A 56 5.96 7.85 -20.15
N PRO A 57 7.18 7.37 -20.51
CA PRO A 57 7.37 5.98 -20.89
C PRO A 57 6.83 5.01 -19.83
N MET A 58 5.81 4.24 -20.21
CA MET A 58 5.14 3.31 -19.30
C MET A 58 6.08 2.17 -18.88
N ARG A 59 6.14 1.88 -17.58
CA ARG A 59 6.88 0.73 -17.03
C ARG A 59 6.11 -0.58 -17.09
N GLY A 60 4.81 -0.52 -17.40
CA GLY A 60 3.92 -1.69 -17.38
C GLY A 60 3.76 -2.28 -15.99
N LYS A 61 3.70 -1.42 -14.96
CA LYS A 61 3.49 -1.78 -13.55
C LYS A 61 2.32 -0.99 -12.99
N LEU A 62 1.50 -1.66 -12.17
CA LEU A 62 0.31 -1.10 -11.52
C LEU A 62 0.55 -0.95 -10.02
N VAL A 63 0.39 0.25 -9.49
CA VAL A 63 0.38 0.49 -8.05
C VAL A 63 -1.05 0.39 -7.55
N VAL A 64 -1.28 -0.51 -6.60
CA VAL A 64 -2.54 -0.57 -5.83
C VAL A 64 -2.29 0.05 -4.47
N TRP A 65 -2.90 1.22 -4.24
CA TRP A 65 -2.72 2.03 -3.03
C TRP A 65 -3.81 1.73 -1.99
N LEU A 66 -3.39 1.24 -0.82
CA LEU A 66 -4.27 0.73 0.24
C LEU A 66 -4.57 1.75 1.34
N MET A 67 -4.82 3.00 0.96
CA MET A 67 -5.23 4.10 1.85
C MET A 67 -6.28 4.97 1.14
N GLY A 68 -6.73 6.04 1.80
CA GLY A 68 -7.43 7.12 1.11
C GLY A 68 -6.61 7.68 -0.06
N HIS A 69 -7.31 8.18 -1.08
CA HIS A 69 -6.70 8.74 -2.28
C HIS A 69 -5.69 9.84 -1.94
N ASN A 70 -4.50 9.77 -2.56
CA ASN A 70 -3.45 10.77 -2.43
C ASN A 70 -2.98 11.18 -3.85
N ASP A 71 -3.51 12.29 -4.35
CA ASP A 71 -3.22 12.77 -5.71
C ASP A 71 -1.74 13.16 -5.89
N ALA A 72 -1.10 13.70 -4.85
CA ALA A 72 0.30 14.08 -4.87
C ALA A 72 1.24 12.85 -4.95
N LEU A 73 0.82 11.72 -4.39
CA LEU A 73 1.48 10.44 -4.61
C LEU A 73 1.23 9.95 -6.03
N PHE A 74 -0.01 9.97 -6.52
CA PHE A 74 -0.35 9.47 -7.86
C PHE A 74 0.39 10.24 -8.96
N GLU A 75 0.51 11.56 -8.82
CA GLU A 75 1.31 12.41 -9.71
C GLU A 75 2.74 11.91 -9.85
N ARG A 76 3.40 11.62 -8.72
CA ARG A 76 4.77 11.09 -8.69
C ARG A 76 4.87 9.70 -9.29
N LEU A 77 3.94 8.82 -8.93
CA LEU A 77 3.90 7.48 -9.50
C LEU A 77 3.77 7.53 -11.03
N ASN A 78 2.93 8.42 -11.55
CA ASN A 78 2.79 8.62 -12.99
C ASN A 78 4.04 9.25 -13.62
N SER A 79 4.71 10.19 -12.95
CA SER A 79 6.00 10.75 -13.41
C SER A 79 7.11 9.68 -13.46
N TYR A 80 6.95 8.59 -12.73
CA TYR A 80 7.82 7.40 -12.82
C TYR A 80 7.41 6.42 -13.93
N GLY A 81 6.31 6.66 -14.64
CA GLY A 81 5.76 5.77 -15.66
C GLY A 81 4.91 4.63 -15.10
N LEU A 82 4.40 4.77 -13.87
CA LEU A 82 3.54 3.76 -13.21
C LEU A 82 2.07 4.14 -13.34
N HIS A 83 1.22 3.12 -13.46
CA HIS A 83 -0.22 3.26 -13.30
C HIS A 83 -0.57 3.21 -11.82
N ALA A 84 -1.58 3.97 -11.38
CA ALA A 84 -1.98 3.97 -9.98
C ALA A 84 -3.50 3.81 -9.86
N ILE A 85 -3.94 2.97 -8.92
CA ILE A 85 -5.33 2.86 -8.49
C ILE A 85 -5.44 2.86 -6.97
N GLN A 86 -6.55 3.39 -6.47
CA GLN A 86 -7.00 3.26 -5.09
C GLN A 86 -8.44 2.76 -5.14
N VAL A 87 -8.68 1.63 -4.48
CA VAL A 87 -9.99 0.95 -4.47
C VAL A 87 -10.67 1.07 -3.11
N HIS A 88 -12.00 1.09 -3.13
CA HIS A 88 -12.84 1.10 -1.94
C HIS A 88 -13.18 -0.34 -1.55
N TYR A 89 -12.48 -0.88 -0.55
CA TYR A 89 -12.61 -2.26 -0.07
C TYR A 89 -12.86 -2.31 1.44
N ALA A 90 -13.51 -3.37 1.94
CA ALA A 90 -14.00 -3.49 3.32
C ALA A 90 -12.84 -3.63 4.34
N ASN A 91 -12.16 -2.52 4.61
CA ASN A 91 -10.87 -2.50 5.27
C ASN A 91 -10.90 -1.91 6.68
N LYS A 92 -12.05 -1.82 7.35
CA LYS A 92 -12.11 -1.23 8.70
C LYS A 92 -12.16 -2.27 9.83
N TRP A 93 -12.37 -3.55 9.49
CA TRP A 93 -12.51 -4.65 10.44
C TRP A 93 -11.34 -4.82 11.42
N PHE A 94 -10.09 -4.67 10.97
CA PHE A 94 -8.92 -4.84 11.85
C PHE A 94 -8.84 -3.78 12.96
N GLY A 95 -9.53 -2.65 12.82
CA GLY A 95 -9.53 -1.58 13.82
C GLY A 95 -10.48 -1.85 14.99
N ILE A 96 -11.45 -2.74 14.80
CA ILE A 96 -12.45 -3.09 15.82
C ILE A 96 -12.33 -4.54 16.30
N LEU A 97 -11.59 -5.38 15.57
CA LEU A 97 -11.40 -6.79 15.91
C LEU A 97 -10.71 -6.93 17.27
N LYS A 98 -11.31 -7.74 18.15
CA LYS A 98 -10.65 -8.30 19.33
C LYS A 98 -10.02 -9.64 18.93
N PRO A 99 -8.68 -9.74 18.83
CA PRO A 99 -8.02 -10.95 18.35
C PRO A 99 -8.26 -12.11 19.30
N GLU A 100 -8.78 -13.24 18.78
CA GLU A 100 -8.91 -14.48 19.55
C GLU A 100 -7.61 -15.30 19.59
N ASP A 101 -6.72 -15.09 18.61
CA ASP A 101 -5.42 -15.72 18.54
C ASP A 101 -4.35 -14.81 17.92
N ARG A 102 -3.13 -15.34 17.83
CA ARG A 102 -1.92 -14.64 17.33
C ARG A 102 -1.94 -14.40 15.81
N LEU A 103 -2.96 -14.86 15.10
CA LEU A 103 -3.12 -14.73 13.65
C LEU A 103 -4.40 -13.98 13.24
N ALA A 104 -5.33 -13.75 14.17
CA ALA A 104 -6.66 -13.19 13.92
C ALA A 104 -6.64 -11.88 13.10
N ARG A 105 -5.86 -10.86 13.49
CA ARG A 105 -5.77 -9.61 12.71
C ARG A 105 -5.15 -9.88 11.34
N GLY A 106 -4.17 -10.77 11.26
CA GLY A 106 -3.54 -11.19 10.01
C GLY A 106 -4.52 -11.88 9.05
N ARG A 107 -5.42 -12.73 9.57
CA ARG A 107 -6.49 -13.38 8.79
C ARG A 107 -7.53 -12.38 8.31
N VAL A 108 -7.99 -11.48 9.19
CA VAL A 108 -8.93 -10.42 8.81
C VAL A 108 -8.37 -9.48 7.75
N ARG A 109 -7.09 -9.09 7.84
CA ARG A 109 -6.42 -8.31 6.78
C ARG A 109 -6.36 -9.07 5.47
N LEU A 110 -6.05 -10.37 5.53
CA LEU A 110 -5.98 -11.21 4.34
C LEU A 110 -7.35 -11.40 3.69
N GLU A 111 -8.40 -11.59 4.48
CA GLU A 111 -9.77 -11.69 4.03
C GLU A 111 -10.24 -10.37 3.40
N ALA A 112 -10.01 -9.23 4.04
CA ALA A 112 -10.31 -7.92 3.45
C ALA A 112 -9.54 -7.67 2.14
N ALA A 113 -8.31 -8.19 2.03
CA ALA A 113 -7.52 -8.04 0.82
C ALA A 113 -7.99 -8.98 -0.30
N THR A 114 -8.31 -10.24 0.02
CA THR A 114 -8.53 -11.31 -0.98
C THR A 114 -10.00 -11.63 -1.24
N GLY A 115 -10.89 -11.31 -0.31
CA GLY A 115 -12.29 -11.73 -0.34
C GLY A 115 -12.49 -13.23 -0.08
N ARG A 116 -11.46 -13.95 0.38
CA ARG A 116 -11.54 -15.37 0.76
C ARG A 116 -11.87 -15.48 2.24
N ASP A 117 -12.79 -16.37 2.57
CA ASP A 117 -13.14 -16.75 3.93
C ASP A 117 -11.96 -17.48 4.59
N VAL A 118 -11.18 -16.74 5.39
CA VAL A 118 -9.99 -17.23 6.09
C VAL A 118 -9.96 -16.81 7.55
N SER A 119 -10.97 -16.08 8.01
CA SER A 119 -11.12 -15.61 9.38
C SER A 119 -12.40 -16.17 10.00
N ALA A 120 -12.28 -16.95 11.10
CA ALA A 120 -13.46 -17.44 11.80
C ALA A 120 -14.31 -16.33 12.46
N GLN A 121 -13.73 -15.14 12.68
CA GLN A 121 -14.37 -14.06 13.45
C GLN A 121 -15.28 -13.15 12.61
N LEU A 122 -15.23 -13.22 11.27
CA LEU A 122 -16.03 -12.39 10.36
C LEU A 122 -16.06 -12.98 8.96
N GLN A 123 -17.00 -12.52 8.13
CA GLN A 123 -17.11 -12.93 6.73
C GLN A 123 -17.21 -11.70 5.82
N ILE A 124 -16.22 -11.49 4.95
CA ILE A 124 -16.22 -10.44 3.93
C ILE A 124 -16.56 -11.09 2.59
N PRO A 125 -17.69 -10.71 1.94
CA PRO A 125 -18.02 -11.19 0.61
C PRO A 125 -16.90 -10.88 -0.38
N GLN A 126 -16.60 -11.82 -1.27
CA GLN A 126 -15.56 -11.66 -2.29
C GLN A 126 -15.63 -10.32 -3.05
N PRO A 127 -16.80 -9.81 -3.49
CA PRO A 127 -16.92 -8.51 -4.16
C PRO A 127 -16.41 -7.31 -3.37
N ASP A 128 -16.33 -7.42 -2.04
CA ASP A 128 -15.93 -6.33 -1.15
C ASP A 128 -14.43 -6.37 -0.80
N GLY A 129 -13.74 -7.44 -1.22
CA GLY A 129 -12.29 -7.59 -1.07
C GLY A 129 -11.51 -6.74 -2.07
N MET A 130 -10.31 -6.30 -1.67
CA MET A 130 -9.43 -5.45 -2.50
C MET A 130 -9.13 -6.06 -3.88
N MET A 131 -8.84 -7.36 -3.95
CA MET A 131 -8.50 -8.04 -5.20
C MET A 131 -9.62 -7.93 -6.26
N GLU A 132 -10.86 -8.21 -5.87
CA GLU A 132 -12.00 -8.17 -6.78
C GLU A 132 -12.33 -6.72 -7.18
N ARG A 133 -12.26 -5.78 -6.22
CA ARG A 133 -12.43 -4.34 -6.47
C ARG A 133 -11.42 -3.83 -7.50
N ALA A 134 -10.15 -4.20 -7.34
CA ALA A 134 -9.09 -3.84 -8.28
C ALA A 134 -9.32 -4.44 -9.67
N PHE A 135 -9.74 -5.71 -9.74
CA PHE A 135 -10.03 -6.36 -11.02
C PHE A 135 -11.17 -5.68 -11.78
N GLN A 136 -12.33 -5.47 -11.13
CA GLN A 136 -13.47 -4.80 -11.77
C GLN A 136 -13.12 -3.37 -12.19
N PHE A 137 -12.34 -2.66 -11.38
CA PHE A 137 -11.92 -1.30 -11.70
C PHE A 137 -10.97 -1.25 -12.90
N VAL A 138 -9.94 -2.11 -12.95
CA VAL A 138 -9.02 -2.18 -14.10
C VAL A 138 -9.75 -2.58 -15.38
N LYS A 139 -10.70 -3.51 -15.30
CA LYS A 139 -11.54 -3.90 -16.44
C LYS A 139 -12.35 -2.73 -16.99
N TRP A 140 -12.92 -1.90 -16.11
CA TRP A 140 -13.60 -0.67 -16.52
C TRP A 140 -12.62 0.35 -17.12
N LEU A 141 -11.45 0.55 -16.50
CA LEU A 141 -10.42 1.49 -16.98
C LEU A 141 -9.91 1.13 -18.37
N ASP A 142 -9.78 -0.16 -18.71
CA ASP A 142 -9.35 -0.59 -20.04
C ASP A 142 -10.32 -0.15 -21.13
N LYS A 143 -11.62 -0.16 -20.83
CA LYS A 143 -12.67 0.31 -21.74
C LYS A 143 -12.73 1.83 -21.82
N GLU A 144 -12.73 2.51 -20.67
CA GLU A 144 -12.99 3.96 -20.59
C GLU A 144 -11.74 4.82 -20.84
N ASN A 145 -10.54 4.24 -20.72
CA ASN A 145 -9.29 4.92 -21.01
C ASN A 145 -8.33 4.06 -21.86
N PRO A 146 -8.64 3.78 -23.14
CA PRO A 146 -7.77 2.96 -24.00
C PRO A 146 -6.34 3.52 -24.13
N ALA A 147 -6.17 4.84 -24.11
CA ALA A 147 -4.87 5.51 -24.14
C ALA A 147 -3.97 5.14 -22.93
N GLY A 148 -4.58 4.77 -21.80
CA GLY A 148 -3.88 4.28 -20.61
C GLY A 148 -3.40 2.84 -20.71
N LYS A 149 -3.85 2.04 -21.70
CA LYS A 149 -3.42 0.64 -21.91
C LYS A 149 -3.59 -0.25 -20.66
N TRP A 150 -4.72 -0.14 -19.97
CA TRP A 150 -4.95 -0.83 -18.68
C TRP A 150 -5.08 -2.35 -18.80
N GLY A 151 -5.52 -2.87 -19.95
CA GLY A 151 -5.70 -4.31 -20.20
C GLY A 151 -4.43 -5.14 -20.04
N GLN A 152 -3.25 -4.51 -20.05
CA GLN A 152 -1.98 -5.19 -19.77
C GLN A 152 -1.86 -5.75 -18.33
N PHE A 153 -2.75 -5.32 -17.42
CA PHE A 153 -2.80 -5.77 -16.02
C PHE A 153 -3.85 -6.85 -15.77
N ILE A 154 -4.67 -7.20 -16.78
CA ILE A 154 -5.64 -8.28 -16.69
C ILE A 154 -4.92 -9.61 -16.97
N SER A 155 -5.28 -10.65 -16.20
CA SER A 155 -4.72 -12.00 -16.37
C SER A 155 -5.03 -12.57 -17.75
N GLY A 156 -4.20 -13.50 -18.25
CA GLY A 156 -4.35 -14.04 -19.61
C GLY A 156 -5.67 -14.80 -19.86
N ASP A 157 -6.27 -15.32 -18.79
CA ASP A 157 -7.59 -15.95 -18.79
C ASP A 157 -8.75 -14.94 -18.59
N GLY A 158 -8.44 -13.66 -18.36
CA GLY A 158 -9.42 -12.60 -18.18
C GLY A 158 -10.21 -12.66 -16.88
N THR A 159 -9.76 -13.43 -15.87
CA THR A 159 -10.50 -13.65 -14.62
C THR A 159 -9.96 -12.88 -13.41
N GLY A 160 -8.87 -12.14 -13.56
CA GLY A 160 -8.26 -11.38 -12.46
C GLY A 160 -7.15 -10.43 -12.89
N ILE A 161 -6.27 -10.11 -11.94
CA ILE A 161 -5.14 -9.20 -12.11
C ILE A 161 -3.83 -9.99 -12.25
N ARG A 162 -2.93 -9.49 -13.10
CA ARG A 162 -1.52 -9.89 -13.20
C ARG A 162 -0.72 -9.37 -12.01
N TRP A 163 -0.80 -10.07 -10.87
CA TRP A 163 -0.10 -9.66 -9.63
C TRP A 163 1.42 -9.58 -9.79
N ASP A 164 2.02 -10.32 -10.74
CA ASP A 164 3.42 -10.22 -11.17
C ASP A 164 3.79 -8.85 -11.81
N LYS A 165 2.79 -8.00 -12.08
CA LYS A 165 2.96 -6.61 -12.51
C LYS A 165 2.53 -5.58 -11.47
N VAL A 166 2.07 -6.03 -10.29
CA VAL A 166 1.51 -5.15 -9.26
C VAL A 166 2.54 -4.79 -8.22
N ILE A 167 2.61 -3.50 -7.92
CA ILE A 167 3.21 -2.96 -6.71
C ILE A 167 2.08 -2.76 -5.70
N ILE A 168 2.00 -3.59 -4.67
CA ILE A 168 1.03 -3.39 -3.58
C ILE A 168 1.65 -2.40 -2.58
N SER A 169 0.95 -1.30 -2.33
CA SER A 169 1.49 -0.20 -1.52
C SER A 169 0.47 0.33 -0.53
N GLY A 170 0.94 0.77 0.63
CA GLY A 170 0.09 1.40 1.62
C GLY A 170 0.87 2.14 2.68
N SER A 171 0.16 2.99 3.42
CA SER A 171 0.66 3.64 4.63
C SER A 171 -0.09 3.11 5.86
N SER A 172 0.54 3.08 7.03
CA SER A 172 -0.13 2.74 8.30
C SER A 172 -0.85 1.37 8.24
N HIS A 173 -2.18 1.32 8.36
CA HIS A 173 -2.92 0.07 8.20
C HIS A 173 -2.77 -0.54 6.80
N GLY A 174 -2.67 0.31 5.77
CA GLY A 174 -2.50 -0.10 4.39
C GLY A 174 -1.14 -0.74 4.15
N SER A 175 -0.09 -0.23 4.81
CA SER A 175 1.22 -0.87 4.81
C SER A 175 1.14 -2.28 5.40
N THR A 176 0.38 -2.43 6.49
CA THR A 176 0.17 -3.71 7.18
C THR A 176 -0.61 -4.69 6.31
N THR A 177 -1.68 -4.23 5.67
CA THR A 177 -2.46 -5.05 4.73
C THR A 177 -1.66 -5.41 3.48
N ALA A 178 -0.86 -4.48 2.91
CA ALA A 178 -0.01 -4.73 1.75
C ALA A 178 1.02 -5.84 2.06
N ALA A 179 1.69 -5.76 3.20
CA ALA A 179 2.64 -6.76 3.65
C ALA A 179 1.96 -8.13 3.84
N ARG A 180 0.83 -8.17 4.56
CA ARG A 180 0.10 -9.42 4.81
C ARG A 180 -0.41 -10.06 3.53
N PHE A 181 -0.94 -9.27 2.60
CA PHE A 181 -1.38 -9.73 1.29
C PHE A 181 -0.23 -10.38 0.51
N ALA A 182 0.94 -9.72 0.48
CA ALA A 182 2.10 -10.21 -0.26
C ALA A 182 2.73 -11.51 0.31
N LYS A 183 2.48 -11.81 1.60
CA LYS A 183 2.82 -13.13 2.16
C LYS A 183 2.03 -14.26 1.48
N GLU A 184 0.82 -13.97 1.00
CA GLU A 184 -0.08 -14.95 0.37
C GLU A 184 -0.01 -14.93 -1.16
N VAL A 185 0.00 -13.73 -1.75
CA VAL A 185 -0.04 -13.52 -3.20
C VAL A 185 1.29 -12.96 -3.65
N ALA A 186 1.97 -13.66 -4.56
CA ALA A 186 3.20 -13.18 -5.15
C ALA A 186 2.95 -11.90 -5.95
N VAL A 187 3.63 -10.81 -5.61
CA VAL A 187 3.55 -9.52 -6.30
C VAL A 187 4.91 -9.08 -6.84
N ASP A 188 4.92 -8.10 -7.75
CA ASP A 188 6.17 -7.53 -8.26
C ASP A 188 6.96 -6.82 -7.15
N ARG A 189 6.26 -6.09 -6.28
CA ARG A 189 6.87 -5.26 -5.23
C ARG A 189 5.87 -4.95 -4.12
N VAL A 190 6.38 -4.80 -2.91
CA VAL A 190 5.65 -4.26 -1.75
C VAL A 190 6.30 -2.96 -1.32
N VAL A 191 5.52 -1.88 -1.19
CA VAL A 191 6.00 -0.61 -0.62
C VAL A 191 5.22 -0.30 0.65
N MET A 192 5.94 -0.21 1.76
CA MET A 192 5.41 -0.09 3.11
C MET A 192 5.81 1.26 3.70
N LEU A 193 4.86 2.16 3.85
CA LEU A 193 5.08 3.48 4.44
C LEU A 193 4.55 3.49 5.88
N CYS A 194 5.37 3.88 6.85
CA CYS A 194 5.02 3.90 8.28
C CYS A 194 4.31 2.62 8.77
N GLY A 195 4.93 1.47 8.49
CA GLY A 195 4.39 0.14 8.75
C GLY A 195 5.38 -0.96 8.36
N PRO A 196 5.00 -2.24 8.53
CA PRO A 196 3.71 -2.70 9.02
C PRO A 196 3.63 -2.77 10.56
N ARG A 197 2.41 -2.73 11.12
CA ARG A 197 2.14 -2.93 12.56
C ARG A 197 1.63 -4.36 12.81
N ASP A 198 0.85 -4.56 13.88
CA ASP A 198 0.45 -5.86 14.45
C ASP A 198 1.59 -6.56 15.23
N GLN A 199 2.23 -5.83 16.14
CA GLN A 199 3.30 -6.34 17.01
C GLN A 199 2.85 -7.53 17.89
N GLU A 200 1.55 -7.63 18.15
CA GLU A 200 0.92 -8.72 18.92
C GLU A 200 0.51 -9.93 18.04
N GLN A 201 0.98 -9.99 16.79
CA GLN A 201 0.61 -11.03 15.84
C GLN A 201 1.86 -11.67 15.24
N ASP A 202 1.69 -12.90 14.75
CA ASP A 202 2.79 -13.71 14.21
C ASP A 202 2.79 -13.83 12.70
N TRP A 203 1.79 -13.24 12.02
CA TRP A 203 1.62 -13.45 10.59
C TRP A 203 2.84 -12.98 9.77
N GLN A 204 3.63 -12.03 10.30
CA GLN A 204 4.85 -11.53 9.65
C GLN A 204 5.86 -12.67 9.43
N ALA A 205 5.94 -13.62 10.36
CA ALA A 205 6.87 -14.76 10.34
C ALA A 205 6.39 -15.95 9.50
N LEU A 206 5.17 -15.92 8.95
CA LEU A 206 4.67 -16.97 8.06
C LEU A 206 5.54 -17.09 6.79
N PRO A 207 5.45 -18.18 6.01
CA PRO A 207 6.03 -18.21 4.67
C PRO A 207 5.50 -17.07 3.79
N SER A 208 6.31 -16.64 2.82
CA SER A 208 5.95 -15.55 1.90
C SER A 208 5.91 -16.03 0.45
N ALA A 209 4.81 -15.78 -0.23
CA ALA A 209 4.69 -15.96 -1.68
C ALA A 209 5.53 -14.92 -2.46
N THR A 210 5.67 -13.72 -1.91
CA THR A 210 6.55 -12.68 -2.46
C THR A 210 7.94 -12.81 -1.86
N ASP A 211 8.99 -12.82 -2.69
CA ASP A 211 10.38 -12.85 -2.23
C ASP A 211 10.67 -11.65 -1.30
N PRO A 212 11.24 -11.86 -0.10
CA PRO A 212 11.63 -10.80 0.83
C PRO A 212 12.41 -9.62 0.21
N ARG A 213 13.20 -9.85 -0.84
CA ARG A 213 13.95 -8.80 -1.57
C ARG A 213 13.04 -7.77 -2.25
N ARG A 214 11.75 -8.06 -2.42
CA ARG A 214 10.75 -7.21 -3.08
C ARG A 214 9.97 -6.33 -2.10
N TYR A 215 10.23 -6.44 -0.80
CA TYR A 215 9.64 -5.58 0.23
C TYR A 215 10.52 -4.36 0.44
N PHE A 216 9.90 -3.18 0.48
CA PHE A 216 10.58 -1.91 0.76
C PHE A 216 9.82 -1.17 1.87
N GLY A 217 10.53 -0.74 2.91
CA GLY A 217 9.99 0.00 4.04
C GLY A 217 10.56 1.41 4.12
N PHE A 218 9.70 2.38 4.44
CA PHE A 218 10.12 3.73 4.79
C PHE A 218 9.31 4.27 5.96
N SER A 219 9.99 4.73 7.00
CA SER A 219 9.36 5.30 8.20
C SER A 219 10.13 6.49 8.75
N HIS A 220 9.56 7.14 9.75
CA HIS A 220 10.22 8.21 10.51
C HIS A 220 10.58 7.72 11.91
N VAL A 221 11.73 8.12 12.45
CA VAL A 221 12.20 7.64 13.76
C VAL A 221 11.31 8.07 14.94
N LEU A 222 10.56 9.15 14.76
CA LEU A 222 9.55 9.62 15.73
C LEU A 222 8.14 9.04 15.51
N ASP A 223 7.94 8.18 14.51
CA ASP A 223 6.67 7.46 14.41
C ASP A 223 6.53 6.53 15.62
N GLY A 224 5.38 6.54 16.28
CA GLY A 224 5.12 5.67 17.43
C GLY A 224 5.29 4.17 17.17
N GLY A 225 5.23 3.72 15.91
CA GLY A 225 5.54 2.34 15.56
C GLY A 225 7.04 2.06 15.43
N TRP A 226 7.85 3.09 15.19
CA TRP A 226 9.31 3.00 15.27
C TRP A 226 9.75 2.99 16.73
N THR A 227 9.31 3.97 17.53
CA THR A 227 9.69 4.08 18.95
C THR A 227 9.15 2.96 19.84
N GLY A 228 8.15 2.20 19.36
CA GLY A 228 7.63 1.00 20.01
C GLY A 228 8.21 -0.30 19.45
N ASP A 229 9.27 -0.24 18.65
CA ASP A 229 9.96 -1.40 18.05
C ASP A 229 9.09 -2.29 17.14
N HIS A 230 7.93 -1.78 16.70
CA HIS A 230 7.04 -2.54 15.80
C HIS A 230 7.66 -2.72 14.41
N TYR A 231 8.36 -1.69 13.91
CA TYR A 231 8.89 -1.69 12.55
C TYR A 231 10.21 -2.45 12.43
N CYS A 232 11.13 -2.34 13.38
CA CYS A 232 12.32 -3.22 13.41
C CYS A 232 11.86 -4.69 13.36
N ARG A 233 10.86 -5.03 14.20
CA ARG A 233 10.41 -6.42 14.39
C ARG A 233 9.81 -6.92 13.10
N SER A 234 8.87 -6.15 12.56
CA SER A 234 8.15 -6.56 11.37
C SER A 234 9.07 -6.64 10.16
N TRP A 235 9.99 -5.70 9.98
CA TRP A 235 10.94 -5.74 8.86
C TRP A 235 11.90 -6.93 8.97
N GLU A 236 12.31 -7.31 10.16
CA GLU A 236 13.12 -8.51 10.38
C GLU A 236 12.36 -9.81 10.14
N LEU A 237 11.14 -9.93 10.66
CA LEU A 237 10.29 -11.11 10.43
C LEU A 237 9.87 -11.25 8.96
N LEU A 238 9.86 -10.14 8.21
CA LEU A 238 9.70 -10.14 6.76
C LEU A 238 10.98 -10.48 5.99
N GLY A 239 12.12 -10.65 6.67
CA GLY A 239 13.40 -10.99 6.06
C GLY A 239 14.13 -9.82 5.39
N MET A 240 13.67 -8.58 5.57
CA MET A 240 14.21 -7.43 4.83
C MET A 240 15.67 -7.10 5.20
N HIS A 241 16.12 -7.55 6.37
CA HIS A 241 17.48 -7.33 6.85
C HIS A 241 18.54 -8.06 6.04
N GLU A 242 18.17 -9.11 5.31
CA GLU A 242 19.08 -9.83 4.40
C GLU A 242 19.49 -8.99 3.17
N PHE A 243 18.82 -7.85 2.91
CA PHE A 243 18.98 -7.06 1.68
C PHE A 243 19.40 -5.61 1.94
N GLY A 244 20.24 -5.37 2.95
CA GLY A 244 20.78 -4.06 3.28
C GLY A 244 20.55 -3.64 4.74
N PRO A 245 21.39 -2.74 5.28
CA PRO A 245 21.21 -2.15 6.61
C PRO A 245 20.03 -1.18 6.65
N ILE A 246 19.63 -0.71 7.83
CA ILE A 246 18.73 0.45 7.92
C ILE A 246 19.52 1.69 7.47
N VAL A 247 18.96 2.48 6.54
CA VAL A 247 19.61 3.70 6.03
C VAL A 247 18.78 4.93 6.40
N THR A 248 19.44 5.89 7.07
CA THR A 248 18.87 7.22 7.32
C THR A 248 19.01 8.09 6.08
N VAL A 249 17.89 8.41 5.44
CA VAL A 249 17.85 9.06 4.13
C VAL A 249 18.25 10.53 4.16
N ASP A 250 18.23 11.19 5.33
CA ASP A 250 18.46 12.64 5.44
C ASP A 250 19.88 13.05 5.05
N ASN A 251 20.83 12.14 5.23
CA ASN A 251 22.25 12.36 4.94
C ASN A 251 22.76 11.38 3.85
N ALA A 252 21.85 10.73 3.12
CA ALA A 252 22.18 9.72 2.12
C ALA A 252 21.47 10.01 0.79
N ALA A 253 22.02 9.48 -0.29
CA ALA A 253 21.42 9.55 -1.62
C ALA A 253 21.17 8.14 -2.19
N PRO A 254 20.25 7.99 -3.16
CA PRO A 254 20.11 6.74 -3.89
C PRO A 254 21.46 6.26 -4.45
N PRO A 255 21.76 4.94 -4.44
CA PRO A 255 20.79 3.86 -4.23
C PRO A 255 20.60 3.44 -2.77
N TYR A 256 20.97 4.26 -1.76
CA TYR A 256 20.76 3.94 -0.34
C TYR A 256 21.30 2.56 0.05
N GLU A 257 22.53 2.26 -0.38
CA GLU A 257 23.17 0.95 -0.18
C GLU A 257 22.36 -0.24 -0.72
N ASN A 258 21.48 0.02 -1.70
CA ASN A 258 20.49 -0.94 -2.21
C ASN A 258 19.56 -1.51 -1.12
N SER A 259 19.38 -0.80 -0.01
CA SER A 259 18.62 -1.26 1.15
C SER A 259 17.12 -1.35 0.90
N ARG A 260 16.47 -2.24 1.63
CA ARG A 260 15.01 -2.36 1.74
C ARG A 260 14.43 -1.61 2.94
N ARG A 261 15.26 -1.08 3.82
CA ARG A 261 14.87 -0.50 5.11
C ARG A 261 15.36 0.94 5.20
N LEU A 262 14.48 1.89 4.89
CA LEU A 262 14.79 3.32 4.93
C LEU A 262 14.12 4.00 6.13
N ILE A 263 14.82 4.94 6.75
CA ILE A 263 14.25 5.80 7.79
C ILE A 263 14.61 7.26 7.56
N SER A 264 13.89 8.16 8.21
CA SER A 264 14.25 9.56 8.34
C SER A 264 14.15 10.03 9.79
N ALA A 265 15.03 10.95 10.14
CA ALA A 265 15.07 11.75 11.35
C ALA A 265 14.94 13.25 11.04
N ALA A 266 14.39 13.61 9.88
CA ALA A 266 14.12 15.00 9.52
C ALA A 266 13.27 15.71 10.59
N ASP A 267 13.46 17.01 10.75
CA ASP A 267 12.73 17.73 11.79
C ASP A 267 11.22 17.81 11.47
N VAL A 268 10.43 17.19 12.34
CA VAL A 268 8.96 17.22 12.34
C VAL A 268 8.42 17.94 13.57
N GLY A 269 9.24 18.72 14.28
CA GLY A 269 8.85 19.50 15.45
C GLY A 269 8.54 18.64 16.68
N GLY A 270 9.15 17.45 16.79
CA GLY A 270 8.88 16.51 17.88
C GLY A 270 7.48 15.85 17.83
N ASP A 271 6.72 16.04 16.75
CA ASP A 271 5.34 15.55 16.63
C ASP A 271 5.31 14.14 16.01
N ALA A 272 4.95 13.14 16.82
CA ALA A 272 4.82 11.74 16.39
C ALA A 272 3.71 11.51 15.35
N GLY A 273 2.64 12.31 15.37
CA GLY A 273 1.57 12.26 14.37
C GLY A 273 2.03 12.83 13.03
N LYS A 274 2.80 13.94 13.06
CA LYS A 274 3.46 14.46 11.85
C LYS A 274 4.50 13.47 11.32
N ALA A 275 5.30 12.86 12.20
CA ALA A 275 6.25 11.79 11.85
C ALA A 275 5.57 10.62 11.12
N HIS A 276 4.44 10.14 11.66
CA HIS A 276 3.68 9.04 11.05
C HIS A 276 3.21 9.37 9.63
N GLY A 277 2.78 10.61 9.39
CA GLY A 277 2.35 11.09 8.07
C GLY A 277 3.48 11.61 7.17
N ALA A 278 4.71 11.74 7.66
CA ALA A 278 5.79 12.43 6.96
C ALA A 278 6.26 11.69 5.69
N VAL A 279 6.13 10.36 5.70
CA VAL A 279 6.68 9.47 4.67
C VAL A 279 5.80 9.32 3.42
N THR A 280 4.63 9.97 3.40
CA THR A 280 3.80 10.13 2.19
C THR A 280 3.82 11.59 1.72
N PRO A 281 3.70 11.87 0.41
CA PRO A 281 3.58 13.24 -0.07
C PRO A 281 2.34 13.91 0.55
N GLY A 282 2.52 15.05 1.22
CA GLY A 282 1.43 15.73 1.90
C GLY A 282 1.87 16.82 2.87
N LYS A 283 0.93 17.29 3.70
CA LYS A 283 1.13 18.37 4.68
C LYS A 283 2.20 18.04 5.73
N SER A 284 2.27 16.78 6.15
CA SER A 284 3.19 16.33 7.20
C SER A 284 4.60 16.06 6.69
N SER A 285 4.77 15.92 5.37
CA SER A 285 6.05 15.60 4.76
C SER A 285 7.00 16.80 4.81
N PRO A 286 8.25 16.61 5.26
CA PRO A 286 9.25 17.66 5.27
C PRO A 286 9.47 18.31 3.91
N LYS A 287 9.70 19.62 3.94
CA LYS A 287 9.90 20.46 2.76
C LYS A 287 11.13 21.33 2.96
N ALA A 288 11.82 21.62 1.87
CA ALA A 288 12.78 22.72 1.81
C ALA A 288 12.07 24.07 1.90
N ASP A 289 12.84 25.15 2.06
CA ASP A 289 12.34 26.52 2.19
C ASP A 289 11.53 26.98 0.97
N ASP A 290 11.84 26.44 -0.22
CA ASP A 290 11.12 26.70 -1.47
C ASP A 290 9.82 25.88 -1.62
N GLY A 291 9.49 25.05 -0.63
CA GLY A 291 8.32 24.18 -0.62
C GLY A 291 8.54 22.80 -1.27
N THR A 292 9.73 22.52 -1.82
CA THR A 292 10.06 21.23 -2.43
C THR A 292 10.03 20.12 -1.38
N LEU A 293 9.34 19.01 -1.70
CA LEU A 293 9.26 17.84 -0.83
C LEU A 293 10.61 17.10 -0.77
N LEU A 294 11.12 16.86 0.44
CA LEU A 294 12.47 16.32 0.64
C LEU A 294 12.62 14.84 0.28
N TYR A 295 11.52 14.07 0.23
CA TYR A 295 11.55 12.63 0.01
C TYR A 295 11.32 12.18 -1.44
N GLU A 296 11.43 13.08 -2.42
CA GLU A 296 11.22 12.75 -3.83
C GLU A 296 12.12 11.59 -4.30
N ALA A 297 13.41 11.66 -3.97
CA ALA A 297 14.39 10.62 -4.28
C ALA A 297 14.07 9.29 -3.58
N VAL A 298 13.56 9.35 -2.36
CA VAL A 298 13.15 8.17 -1.57
C VAL A 298 11.96 7.49 -2.23
N TRP A 299 10.89 8.23 -2.56
CA TRP A 299 9.73 7.64 -3.23
C TRP A 299 10.13 7.04 -4.58
N LYS A 300 10.91 7.75 -5.40
CA LYS A 300 11.40 7.20 -6.67
C LYS A 300 12.17 5.89 -6.47
N TYR A 301 13.06 5.84 -5.48
CA TYR A 301 13.80 4.63 -5.13
C TYR A 301 12.85 3.48 -4.73
N LEU A 302 11.96 3.71 -3.77
CA LEU A 302 11.02 2.69 -3.27
C LEU A 302 10.18 2.08 -4.39
N TYR A 303 9.77 2.86 -5.39
CA TYR A 303 8.89 2.40 -6.46
C TYR A 303 9.60 1.94 -7.74
N THR A 304 10.87 2.30 -7.95
CA THR A 304 11.55 2.03 -9.24
C THR A 304 12.90 1.32 -9.14
N HIS A 305 13.53 1.27 -7.96
CA HIS A 305 14.84 0.62 -7.81
C HIS A 305 14.79 -0.86 -8.22
N PRO A 306 15.72 -1.39 -9.03
CA PRO A 306 15.70 -2.79 -9.43
C PRO A 306 15.76 -3.74 -8.22
N VAL A 307 14.81 -4.67 -8.13
CA VAL A 307 14.66 -5.57 -6.96
C VAL A 307 15.78 -6.61 -6.83
N GLU A 308 16.54 -6.85 -7.91
CA GLU A 308 17.70 -7.75 -7.91
C GLU A 308 18.98 -7.05 -7.42
N LEU A 309 19.00 -5.71 -7.36
CA LEU A 309 20.08 -4.96 -6.74
C LEU A 309 19.80 -4.85 -5.25
N VAL A 310 20.55 -5.61 -4.45
CA VAL A 310 20.38 -5.75 -3.00
C VAL A 310 21.63 -5.28 -2.25
N GLY A 311 21.43 -4.76 -1.04
CA GLY A 311 22.52 -4.36 -0.15
C GLY A 311 23.16 -5.58 0.52
N GLN A 312 24.31 -5.35 1.18
CA GLN A 312 24.91 -6.36 2.04
C GLN A 312 23.95 -6.68 3.20
N PRO A 313 23.78 -7.95 3.60
CA PRO A 313 22.95 -8.31 4.74
C PRO A 313 23.32 -7.48 5.98
N GLY A 314 22.34 -6.79 6.54
CA GLY A 314 22.50 -6.07 7.79
C GLY A 314 22.38 -7.03 8.98
N GLN A 315 23.02 -6.67 10.10
CA GLN A 315 22.80 -7.40 11.34
C GLN A 315 21.35 -7.23 11.82
N PRO A 316 20.71 -8.29 12.34
CA PRO A 316 19.50 -8.14 13.12
C PRO A 316 19.76 -7.21 14.31
N ASP A 317 18.78 -6.37 14.61
CA ASP A 317 18.75 -5.49 15.77
C ASP A 317 18.59 -6.36 17.04
N PRO A 318 19.57 -6.36 17.95
CA PRO A 318 19.52 -7.16 19.17
C PRO A 318 18.45 -6.70 20.15
N ASP A 319 18.04 -5.43 20.09
CA ASP A 319 17.04 -4.85 20.98
C ASP A 319 15.61 -5.09 20.44
N CYS A 320 15.50 -5.60 19.22
CA CYS A 320 14.22 -5.81 18.58
C CYS A 320 13.53 -7.11 19.04
N GLN A 321 12.48 -6.97 19.86
CA GLN A 321 11.75 -8.10 20.43
C GLN A 321 10.93 -8.86 19.37
N LYS A 322 11.45 -10.02 18.93
CA LYS A 322 10.82 -10.88 17.91
C LYS A 322 9.82 -11.89 18.48
N GLU A 323 10.08 -12.38 19.70
CA GLU A 323 9.22 -13.36 20.35
C GLU A 323 8.00 -12.70 21.00
N HIS A 324 6.83 -13.23 20.69
CA HIS A 324 5.59 -12.81 21.32
C HIS A 324 5.50 -13.39 22.75
N PRO A 325 5.00 -12.63 23.74
CA PRO A 325 4.92 -13.09 25.13
C PRO A 325 3.86 -14.18 25.37
N LEU A 326 2.92 -14.38 24.45
CA LEU A 326 1.92 -15.46 24.54
C LEU A 326 2.47 -16.79 23.98
N PRO A 327 1.98 -17.96 24.44
CA PRO A 327 2.29 -19.27 23.85
C PRO A 327 1.87 -19.34 22.37
N ARG A 328 2.50 -20.21 21.58
CA ARG A 328 2.12 -20.45 20.17
C ARG A 328 0.82 -21.22 20.06
#